data_AF-A0A354I7J8-F1
#
_entry.id   AF-A0A354I7J8-F1
#
_cell.length_a   1.000
_cell.length_b   1.000
_cell.length_c   1.000
_cell.angle_alpha   90.00
_cell.angle_beta   90.00
_cell.angle_gamma   90.00
#
_symmetry.space_group_name_H-M   'P 1'
#
loop_
_entity.id
_entity.type
_entity.pdbx_description
1 polymer ?
#
loop_
_entity_poly.entity_id
_entity_poly.type
_entity_poly.pdbx_seq_one_letter_code
_entity_poly.pdbx_strand_id
1 'polypeptide(L)'
;MFLDVLQEKNREMFLEACVSVTMLDRSLTERERKLVLAYCREMGIAEHIPQSSEGIAGITAMLAERAEVPERKAMALGILAFARIDGSMDGKSGFIEELAEGLKIGKDTAERLDFLLELCDSAYREMRRTILG
;
A
#
# COMPACT_ATOMS: atom_id res chain seq x y z
N MET A 1 -1.76 4.68 -7.55
CA MET A 1 -1.53 3.22 -7.47
C MET A 1 -2.69 2.39 -8.06
N PHE A 2 -3.38 2.88 -9.10
CA PHE A 2 -4.58 2.24 -9.68
C PHE A 2 -5.69 2.05 -8.64
N LEU A 3 -5.83 2.98 -7.70
CA LEU A 3 -6.77 2.86 -6.59
C LEU A 3 -8.21 3.19 -7.00
N ASP A 4 -8.39 3.80 -8.17
CA ASP A 4 -9.68 4.05 -8.81
C ASP A 4 -10.45 2.75 -9.11
N VAL A 5 -9.74 1.62 -9.25
CA VAL A 5 -10.35 0.30 -9.50
C VAL A 5 -10.97 -0.33 -8.25
N LEU A 6 -10.71 0.22 -7.06
CA LEU A 6 -11.27 -0.29 -5.81
C LEU A 6 -12.77 -0.04 -5.74
N GLN A 7 -13.50 -1.10 -5.42
CA GLN A 7 -14.92 -1.06 -5.16
C GLN A 7 -15.18 -0.24 -3.90
N GLU A 8 -16.23 0.58 -3.92
CA GLU A 8 -16.55 1.52 -2.84
C GLU A 8 -16.56 0.86 -1.45
N LYS A 9 -17.16 -0.33 -1.36
CA LYS A 9 -17.25 -1.15 -0.14
C LYS A 9 -15.91 -1.55 0.49
N ASN A 10 -14.81 -1.49 -0.26
CA ASN A 10 -13.49 -1.95 0.17
C ASN A 10 -12.49 -0.79 0.42
N ARG A 11 -12.83 0.45 0.03
CA ARG A 11 -11.90 1.60 0.06
C ARG A 11 -11.46 1.95 1.47
N GLU A 12 -12.40 1.99 2.41
CA GLU A 12 -12.10 2.30 3.81
C GLU A 12 -11.16 1.27 4.42
N MET A 13 -11.50 -0.01 4.25
CA MET A 13 -10.72 -1.14 4.75
C MET A 13 -9.32 -1.20 4.12
N PHE A 14 -9.17 -0.77 2.86
CA PHE A 14 -7.86 -0.60 2.24
C PHE A 14 -7.03 0.50 2.93
N LEU A 15 -7.64 1.64 3.28
CA LEU A 15 -6.93 2.69 4.02
C LEU A 15 -6.53 2.21 5.43
N GLU A 16 -7.42 1.48 6.10
CA GLU A 16 -7.13 0.83 7.38
C GLU A 16 -5.92 -0.10 7.26
N ALA A 17 -5.84 -0.89 6.19
CA ALA A 17 -4.67 -1.71 5.90
C ALA A 17 -3.40 -0.86 5.78
N CYS A 18 -3.42 0.22 4.99
CA CYS A 18 -2.26 1.10 4.84
C CYS A 18 -1.76 1.64 6.19
N VAL A 19 -2.64 2.15 7.05
CA VAL A 19 -2.23 2.66 8.36
C VAL A 19 -1.76 1.54 9.29
N SER A 20 -2.37 0.35 9.23
CA SER A 20 -1.95 -0.81 10.04
C SER A 20 -0.54 -1.32 9.72
N VAL A 21 0.01 -1.03 8.53
CA VAL A 21 1.43 -1.34 8.21
C VAL A 21 2.42 -0.55 9.08
N THR A 22 2.02 0.62 9.58
CA THR A 22 2.89 1.53 10.35
C THR A 22 2.71 1.41 11.86
N MET A 23 1.65 0.73 12.29
CA MET A 23 1.17 0.65 13.68
C MET A 23 1.96 -0.33 14.57
N LEU A 24 3.28 -0.46 14.35
CA LEU A 24 4.15 -1.21 15.26
C LEU A 24 4.67 -0.41 16.46
N ASP A 25 4.46 0.93 16.53
CA ASP A 25 4.50 1.72 17.79
C ASP A 25 4.36 3.25 17.62
N ARG A 26 4.04 3.78 16.42
CA ARG A 26 4.16 5.23 16.16
C ARG A 26 2.99 5.82 15.39
N SER A 27 2.69 7.08 15.71
CA SER A 27 1.81 7.95 14.93
C SER A 27 2.34 8.13 13.51
N LEU A 28 1.45 8.21 12.52
CA LEU A 28 1.81 8.49 11.13
C LEU A 28 2.70 9.73 10.99
N THR A 29 3.76 9.60 10.19
CA THR A 29 4.60 10.71 9.76
C THR A 29 3.82 11.65 8.83
N GLU A 30 4.33 12.86 8.62
CA GLU A 30 3.70 13.82 7.71
C GLU A 30 3.65 13.30 6.26
N ARG A 31 4.65 12.51 5.85
CA ARG A 31 4.69 11.90 4.51
C ARG A 31 3.62 10.82 4.38
N GLU A 32 3.50 9.95 5.37
CA GLU A 32 2.47 8.91 5.42
C GLU A 32 1.07 9.54 5.40
N ARG A 33 0.81 10.58 6.22
CA ARG A 33 -0.47 11.30 6.19
C ARG A 33 -0.78 11.85 4.80
N LYS A 34 0.17 12.54 4.17
CA LYS A 34 -0.01 13.05 2.81
C LYS A 34 -0.33 11.96 1.79
N LEU A 35 0.27 10.78 1.95
CA LEU A 35 0.00 9.63 1.09
C LEU A 35 -1.40 9.06 1.32
N VAL A 36 -1.86 8.92 2.57
CA VAL A 36 -3.24 8.53 2.87
C VAL A 36 -4.24 9.48 2.22
N LEU A 37 -4.02 10.80 2.34
CA LEU A 37 -4.89 11.80 1.71
C LEU A 37 -4.84 11.73 0.16
N ALA A 38 -3.66 11.43 -0.41
CA ALA A 38 -3.54 11.20 -1.85
C ALA A 38 -4.32 9.95 -2.30
N TYR A 39 -4.30 8.88 -1.51
CA TYR A 39 -5.10 7.68 -1.77
C TYR A 39 -6.60 7.97 -1.71
N CYS A 40 -7.05 8.77 -0.74
CA CYS A 40 -8.46 9.22 -0.68
C CYS A 40 -8.88 9.92 -1.98
N ARG A 41 -8.05 10.86 -2.47
CA ARG A 41 -8.29 11.58 -3.73
C ARG A 41 -8.31 10.64 -4.94
N GLU A 42 -7.36 9.71 -5.02
CA GLU A 42 -7.29 8.75 -6.13
C GLU A 42 -8.52 7.84 -6.19
N MET A 43 -9.02 7.41 -5.02
CA MET A 43 -10.24 6.61 -4.92
C MET A 43 -11.53 7.44 -5.07
N GLY A 44 -11.46 8.78 -5.08
CA GLY A 44 -12.63 9.65 -5.16
C GLY A 44 -13.49 9.66 -3.89
N ILE A 45 -12.87 9.55 -2.71
CA ILE A 45 -13.56 9.64 -1.40
C ILE A 45 -13.11 10.87 -0.61
N ALA A 46 -13.87 11.22 0.43
CA ALA A 46 -13.51 12.33 1.31
C ALA A 46 -12.17 12.08 2.01
N GLU A 47 -11.32 13.11 2.02
CA GLU A 47 -10.02 13.09 2.68
C GLU A 47 -10.15 12.91 4.19
N HIS A 48 -9.57 11.84 4.72
CA HIS A 48 -9.49 11.58 6.16
C HIS A 48 -8.35 10.59 6.46
N ILE A 49 -8.07 10.38 7.74
CA ILE A 49 -7.14 9.34 8.21
C ILE A 49 -7.99 8.28 8.93
N PRO A 50 -8.00 7.02 8.46
CA PRO A 50 -8.77 5.97 9.10
C PRO A 50 -8.18 5.65 10.48
N GLN A 51 -9.02 5.14 11.36
CA GLN A 51 -8.57 4.51 12.59
C GLN A 51 -8.66 3.00 12.39
N SER A 52 -7.59 2.29 12.73
CA SER A 52 -7.59 0.83 12.70
C SER A 52 -7.18 0.29 14.05
N SER A 53 -8.01 -0.61 14.59
CA SER A 53 -7.67 -1.44 15.76
C SER A 53 -7.17 -2.83 15.35
N GLU A 54 -7.25 -3.16 14.06
CA GLU A 54 -6.88 -4.47 13.54
C GLU A 54 -5.47 -4.48 12.95
N GLY A 55 -4.78 -5.59 13.13
CA GLY A 55 -3.49 -5.83 12.48
C GLY A 55 -3.66 -6.04 10.98
N ILE A 56 -2.61 -5.72 10.21
CA ILE A 56 -2.61 -5.84 8.75
C ILE A 56 -3.06 -7.21 8.25
N ALA A 57 -2.66 -8.29 8.92
CA ALA A 57 -3.02 -9.66 8.55
C ALA A 57 -4.53 -9.94 8.60
N GLY A 58 -5.24 -9.37 9.58
CA GLY A 58 -6.69 -9.52 9.70
C GLY A 58 -7.42 -8.77 8.59
N ILE A 59 -6.98 -7.53 8.34
CA ILE A 59 -7.58 -6.67 7.32
C ILE A 59 -7.39 -7.24 5.91
N THR A 60 -6.18 -7.70 5.57
CA THR A 60 -5.91 -8.28 4.25
C THR A 60 -6.70 -9.57 4.01
N ALA A 61 -6.86 -10.42 5.02
CA ALA A 61 -7.71 -11.61 4.94
C ALA A 61 -9.18 -11.24 4.67
N MET A 62 -9.72 -10.21 5.33
CA MET A 62 -11.08 -9.74 5.05
C MET A 62 -11.24 -9.15 3.65
N LEU A 63 -10.26 -8.37 3.19
CA LEU A 63 -10.24 -7.84 1.83
C LEU A 63 -10.20 -8.97 0.80
N ALA A 64 -9.46 -10.06 1.08
CA ALA A 64 -9.34 -11.19 0.17
C ALA A 64 -10.68 -11.90 -0.11
N GLU A 65 -11.59 -11.92 0.87
CA GLU A 65 -12.93 -12.51 0.72
C GLU A 65 -13.92 -11.60 -0.01
N ARG A 66 -13.63 -10.29 -0.11
CA ARG A 66 -14.57 -9.28 -0.62
C ARG A 66 -14.22 -8.74 -2.00
N ALA A 67 -12.94 -8.83 -2.37
CA ALA A 67 -12.36 -8.18 -3.53
C ALA A 67 -11.95 -9.18 -4.62
N GLU A 68 -12.15 -8.78 -5.87
CA GLU A 68 -11.73 -9.57 -7.02
C GLU A 68 -10.20 -9.54 -7.19
N VAL A 69 -9.64 -10.50 -7.94
CA VAL A 69 -8.18 -10.60 -8.14
C VAL A 69 -7.53 -9.29 -8.61
N PRO A 70 -8.06 -8.53 -9.59
CA PRO A 70 -7.45 -7.27 -10.01
C PRO A 70 -7.41 -6.21 -8.91
N GLU A 71 -8.49 -6.13 -8.14
CA GLU A 71 -8.61 -5.20 -7.02
C GLU A 71 -7.62 -5.54 -5.90
N ARG A 72 -7.46 -6.83 -5.57
CA ARG A 72 -6.48 -7.31 -4.59
C ARG A 72 -5.05 -7.00 -5.00
N LYS A 73 -4.73 -7.04 -6.30
CA LYS A 73 -3.42 -6.64 -6.82
C LYS A 73 -3.18 -5.12 -6.70
N ALA A 74 -4.20 -4.30 -6.96
CA ALA A 74 -4.11 -2.85 -6.76
C ALA A 74 -3.93 -2.49 -5.29
N MET A 75 -4.67 -3.16 -4.39
CA MET A 75 -4.48 -3.04 -2.94
C MET A 75 -3.05 -3.41 -2.52
N ALA A 76 -2.52 -4.55 -2.99
CA ALA A 76 -1.16 -4.97 -2.69
C ALA A 76 -0.13 -3.92 -3.14
N LEU A 77 -0.26 -3.39 -4.36
CA LEU A 77 0.62 -2.34 -4.87
C LEU A 77 0.55 -1.07 -3.98
N GLY A 78 -0.65 -0.65 -3.61
CA GLY A 78 -0.86 0.52 -2.74
C GLY A 78 -0.27 0.33 -1.34
N ILE A 79 -0.44 -0.85 -0.75
CA ILE A 79 0.09 -1.23 0.57
C ILE A 79 1.63 -1.30 0.53
N LEU A 80 2.22 -1.93 -0.49
CA LEU A 80 3.68 -1.98 -0.67
C LEU A 80 4.26 -0.58 -0.86
N ALA A 81 3.65 0.25 -1.70
CA ALA A 81 4.08 1.64 -1.89
C ALA A 81 4.02 2.44 -0.58
N PHE A 82 2.96 2.24 0.21
CA PHE A 82 2.83 2.85 1.52
C PHE A 82 3.94 2.39 2.49
N ALA A 83 4.21 1.09 2.52
CA ALA A 83 5.26 0.50 3.35
C ALA A 83 6.68 1.03 3.06
N ARG A 84 6.89 1.62 1.88
CA ARG A 84 8.17 2.15 1.36
C ARG A 84 8.30 3.67 1.43
N ILE A 85 7.25 4.41 1.81
CA ILE A 85 7.26 5.89 1.67
C ILE A 85 8.37 6.58 2.48
N ASP A 86 8.70 6.03 3.65
CA ASP A 86 9.74 6.57 4.53
C ASP A 86 11.13 5.96 4.28
N GLY A 87 11.27 5.12 3.25
CA GLY A 87 12.55 4.60 2.77
C GLY A 87 12.53 3.11 2.47
N SER A 88 13.71 2.50 2.59
CA SER A 88 13.89 1.08 2.31
C SER A 88 13.03 0.20 3.23
N MET A 89 12.55 -0.92 2.68
CA MET A 89 11.96 -2.01 3.46
C MET A 89 13.02 -2.85 4.20
N ASP A 90 14.22 -2.32 4.41
CA ASP A 90 15.31 -2.98 5.14
C ASP A 90 14.80 -3.38 6.54
N GLY A 91 14.63 -4.69 6.74
CA GLY A 91 14.09 -5.27 7.98
C GLY A 91 12.67 -5.83 7.90
N LYS A 92 11.95 -5.65 6.78
CA LYS A 92 10.63 -6.26 6.52
C LYS A 92 10.74 -7.56 5.72
N SER A 93 11.73 -8.40 6.04
CA SER A 93 11.85 -9.74 5.47
C SER A 93 10.57 -10.53 5.78
N GLY A 94 9.86 -10.99 4.75
CA GLY A 94 8.60 -11.71 4.89
C GLY A 94 7.33 -10.87 4.68
N PHE A 95 7.39 -9.53 4.71
CA PHE A 95 6.17 -8.71 4.53
C PHE A 95 5.52 -8.90 3.15
N ILE A 96 6.31 -9.07 2.10
CA ILE A 96 5.80 -9.36 0.75
C ILE A 96 5.05 -10.71 0.75
N GLU A 97 5.57 -11.70 1.48
CA GLU A 97 4.96 -13.03 1.60
C GLU A 97 3.67 -12.95 2.42
N GLU A 98 3.69 -12.29 3.58
CA GLU A 98 2.52 -12.05 4.42
C GLU A 98 1.40 -11.31 3.65
N LEU A 99 1.76 -10.31 2.87
CA LEU A 99 0.82 -9.56 2.03
C LEU A 99 0.26 -10.42 0.90
N ALA A 100 1.11 -11.22 0.26
CA ALA A 100 0.71 -12.13 -0.81
C ALA A 100 -0.27 -13.20 -0.33
N GLU A 101 -0.01 -13.76 0.85
CA GLU A 101 -0.87 -14.73 1.54
C GLU A 101 -2.18 -14.08 1.97
N GLY A 102 -2.10 -12.94 2.68
CA GLY A 102 -3.26 -12.22 3.20
C GLY A 102 -4.23 -11.82 2.10
N LEU A 103 -3.74 -11.28 0.98
CA LEU A 103 -4.58 -10.89 -0.16
C LEU A 103 -4.83 -12.02 -1.18
N LYS A 104 -4.24 -13.21 -0.99
CA LYS A 104 -4.37 -14.37 -1.89
C LYS A 104 -4.05 -14.04 -3.36
N ILE A 105 -2.99 -13.28 -3.62
CA ILE A 105 -2.57 -12.87 -4.99
C ILE A 105 -1.39 -13.67 -5.56
N GLY A 106 -0.78 -14.54 -4.75
CA GLY A 106 0.39 -15.34 -5.12
C GLY A 106 1.70 -14.57 -4.96
N LYS A 107 2.73 -15.27 -4.46
CA LYS A 107 4.04 -14.70 -4.13
C LYS A 107 4.71 -14.02 -5.31
N ASP A 108 4.81 -14.70 -6.47
CA ASP A 108 5.42 -14.15 -7.68
C ASP A 108 4.77 -12.84 -8.14
N THR A 109 3.45 -12.69 -7.94
CA THR A 109 2.76 -11.44 -8.27
C THR A 109 3.17 -10.33 -7.31
N ALA A 110 3.20 -10.60 -6.01
CA ALA A 110 3.58 -9.61 -5.01
C ALA A 110 5.04 -9.16 -5.18
N GLU A 111 5.97 -10.10 -5.41
CA GLU A 111 7.37 -9.80 -5.72
C GLU A 111 7.50 -8.98 -7.02
N ARG A 112 6.69 -9.30 -8.04
CA ARG A 112 6.67 -8.52 -9.28
C ARG A 112 6.19 -7.10 -9.05
N LEU A 113 5.16 -6.90 -8.23
CA LEU A 113 4.66 -5.56 -7.90
C LEU A 113 5.71 -4.75 -7.13
N ASP A 114 6.40 -5.37 -6.17
CA ASP A 114 7.47 -4.74 -5.41
C ASP A 114 8.64 -4.32 -6.30
N PHE A 115 9.10 -5.22 -7.18
CA PHE A 115 10.12 -4.92 -8.18
C PHE A 115 9.73 -3.74 -9.10
N LEU A 116 8.46 -3.66 -9.51
CA LEU A 116 7.98 -2.54 -10.33
C LEU A 116 8.01 -1.22 -9.57
N LEU A 117 7.69 -1.21 -8.26
CA LEU A 117 7.83 -0.02 -7.43
C LEU A 117 9.28 0.43 -7.31
N GLU A 118 10.21 -0.51 -7.17
CA GLU A 118 11.65 -0.21 -7.15
C GLU A 118 12.14 0.42 -8.45
N LEU A 119 11.70 -0.10 -9.59
CA LEU A 119 12.00 0.50 -10.88
C LEU A 119 11.43 1.92 -11.00
N CYS A 120 10.19 2.15 -10.56
CA CYS A 120 9.59 3.48 -10.56
C CYS A 120 10.37 4.47 -9.70
N ASP A 121 10.76 4.07 -8.48
CA ASP A 121 11.53 4.92 -7.58
C ASP A 121 12.95 5.21 -8.11
N SER A 122 13.62 4.20 -8.68
CA SER A 122 14.92 4.36 -9.34
C SER A 122 14.85 5.34 -10.51
N ALA A 123 13.84 5.17 -11.38
CA ALA A 123 13.61 6.08 -12.51
C ALA A 123 13.31 7.51 -12.03
N TYR A 124 12.50 7.67 -10.98
CA TYR A 124 12.21 8.98 -10.41
C TYR A 124 13.46 9.66 -9.85
N ARG A 125 14.31 8.92 -9.11
CA ARG A 125 15.58 9.43 -8.60
C ARG A 125 16.50 9.89 -9.72
N GLU A 126 16.61 9.12 -10.80
CA GLU A 126 17.44 9.47 -11.95
C GLU A 126 16.90 10.70 -12.71
N MET A 127 15.57 10.79 -12.91
CA MET A 127 14.94 11.97 -13.48
C MET A 127 15.22 13.21 -12.61
N ARG A 128 15.06 13.08 -11.29
CA ARG A 128 15.30 14.17 -10.35
C ARG A 128 16.76 14.64 -10.36
N ARG A 129 17.72 13.71 -10.39
CA ARG A 129 19.15 14.02 -10.55
C ARG A 129 19.41 14.73 -11.88
N THR A 130 18.84 14.21 -12.97
CA THR A 130 19.01 14.83 -14.29
C THR A 130 18.47 16.26 -14.34
N ILE A 131 17.34 16.54 -13.66
CA ILE A 131 16.70 17.86 -13.66
C ILE A 131 17.37 18.84 -12.67
N LEU A 132 17.81 18.35 -11.49
CA LEU A 132 18.26 19.21 -10.39
C LEU A 132 19.79 19.20 -10.16
N GLY A 133 20.55 18.31 -10.82
CA GLY A 133 21.99 18.08 -10.60
C GLY A 133 22.28 17.08 -9.49
#